data_AF-A0A2L0B7J7-F1
#
_entry.id   AF-A0A2L0B7J7-F1
#
_cell.length_a   1.000
_cell.length_b   1.000
_cell.length_c   1.000
_cell.angle_alpha   90.00
_cell.angle_beta   90.00
_cell.angle_gamma   90.00
#
_symmetry.space_group_name_H-M   'P 1'
#
loop_
_entity.id
_entity.type
_entity.pdbx_description
1 polymer ?
#
loop_
_entity_poly.entity_id
_entity_poly.type
_entity_poly.pdbx_seq_one_letter_code
_entity_poly.pdbx_strand_id
1 'polypeptide(L)'
;CIFGRGFQGQNCEFSGYDCDSSPCQNNGICRLSDGGGYICDCPVGTTGTNCEIDSLNECNSNPCQHPDAICQDKLGDYLCYCPPKFTGKNCEVYDRNSAGGLGRPGNPRADINTYYAKDLEKQRQQCLKHNCPMKRGNFKCDEECNTYACDFDGNDCSLGINPWANCTAPIKCWEVFMDGVCNEDCNNPQCLFDGKDCEKLLQPCNPIYDAYCQQHYANGHCDYGCNNAEC
;
A
#
# COMPACT_ATOMS: atom_id res chain seq x y z
N CYS A 1 7.73 44.32 6.10
CA CYS A 1 8.62 43.64 7.06
C CYS A 1 9.15 44.66 8.04
N ILE A 2 9.05 44.39 9.34
CA ILE A 2 9.41 45.39 10.36
C ILE A 2 10.89 45.24 10.66
N PHE A 3 11.64 46.29 10.34
CA PHE A 3 13.07 46.46 10.57
C PHE A 3 13.35 46.58 12.08
N GLY A 4 13.29 45.45 12.79
CA GLY A 4 13.47 45.42 14.25
C GLY A 4 13.23 44.09 14.96
N ARG A 5 12.69 43.07 14.27
CA ARG A 5 12.51 41.71 14.84
C ARG A 5 12.95 40.59 13.90
N GLY A 6 14.14 40.70 13.31
CA GLY A 6 14.77 39.60 12.55
C GLY A 6 14.23 39.35 11.13
N PHE A 7 12.93 39.58 10.87
CA PHE A 7 12.34 39.21 9.58
C PHE A 7 12.60 40.22 8.43
N GLN A 8 13.20 39.74 7.33
CA GLN A 8 13.58 40.44 6.09
C GLN A 8 13.03 39.71 4.84
N GLY A 9 13.08 40.33 3.66
CA GLY A 9 12.54 39.80 2.40
C GLY A 9 11.34 40.59 1.87
N GLN A 10 10.94 40.37 0.62
CA GLN A 10 9.78 41.06 0.03
C GLN A 10 8.46 40.61 0.69
N ASN A 11 8.45 39.39 1.23
CA ASN A 11 7.33 38.74 1.92
C ASN A 11 7.61 38.43 3.40
N CYS A 12 8.72 38.93 3.96
CA CYS A 12 9.17 38.67 5.33
C CYS A 12 9.51 37.19 5.62
N GLU A 13 10.00 36.50 4.59
CA GLU A 13 10.32 35.07 4.60
C GLU A 13 11.64 34.74 5.30
N PHE A 14 12.55 35.70 5.46
CA PHE A 14 13.86 35.48 6.08
C PHE A 14 13.83 35.94 7.52
N SER A 15 13.87 35.04 8.49
CA SER A 15 13.90 35.33 9.93
C SER A 15 15.23 35.92 10.45
N GLY A 16 16.25 35.96 9.59
CA GLY A 16 17.59 36.48 9.89
C GLY A 16 18.56 35.39 10.39
N TYR A 17 18.19 34.11 10.23
CA TYR A 17 19.01 32.96 10.61
C TYR A 17 19.59 32.27 9.37
N ASP A 18 20.75 31.64 9.51
CA ASP A 18 21.53 31.12 8.39
C ASP A 18 20.80 30.03 7.56
N CYS A 19 19.88 29.31 8.19
CA CYS A 19 19.07 28.29 7.52
C CYS A 19 17.95 28.84 6.62
N ASP A 20 17.61 30.13 6.69
CA ASP A 20 16.53 30.69 5.86
C ASP A 20 16.86 30.64 4.35
N SER A 21 18.16 30.59 4.02
CA SER A 21 18.64 30.43 2.65
C SER A 21 18.58 29.00 2.11
N SER A 22 18.15 28.03 2.94
CA SER A 22 18.15 26.60 2.63
C SER A 22 19.51 26.12 2.07
N PRO A 23 20.62 26.31 2.80
CA PRO A 23 21.97 26.06 2.29
C PRO A 23 22.27 24.56 2.09
N CYS A 24 21.57 23.68 2.82
CA CYS A 24 21.74 22.23 2.71
C CYS A 24 21.07 21.67 1.44
N GLN A 25 21.85 20.94 0.65
CA GLN A 25 21.41 20.32 -0.60
C GLN A 25 20.93 18.88 -0.36
N ASN A 26 20.33 18.28 -1.39
CA ASN A 26 19.96 16.85 -1.43
C ASN A 26 19.16 16.37 -0.21
N ASN A 27 18.16 17.14 0.21
CA ASN A 27 17.31 16.85 1.37
C ASN A 27 18.04 16.84 2.73
N GLY A 28 19.24 17.44 2.81
CA GLY A 28 19.91 17.70 4.09
C GLY A 28 19.09 18.60 5.01
N ILE A 29 19.10 18.29 6.31
CA ILE A 29 18.36 19.06 7.32
C ILE A 29 19.26 20.16 7.86
N CYS A 30 18.84 21.41 7.68
CA CYS A 30 19.58 22.55 8.22
C CYS A 30 19.27 22.75 9.71
N ARG A 31 20.32 22.82 10.53
CA ARG A 31 20.25 23.18 11.95
C ARG A 31 21.11 24.40 12.23
N LEU A 32 20.66 25.26 13.15
CA LEU A 32 21.47 26.37 13.63
C LEU A 32 22.57 25.85 14.55
N SER A 33 23.78 26.38 14.39
CA SER A 33 24.92 26.00 15.20
C SER A 33 24.99 26.83 16.48
N ASP A 34 25.30 26.20 17.61
CA ASP A 34 25.43 26.85 18.92
C ASP A 34 26.54 27.93 18.95
N GLY A 35 27.49 27.87 18.02
CA GLY A 35 28.58 28.85 17.85
C GLY A 35 28.29 30.00 16.86
N GLY A 36 27.07 30.09 16.32
CA GLY A 36 26.73 30.92 15.17
C GLY A 36 27.00 30.20 13.84
N GLY A 37 26.17 30.45 12.83
CA GLY A 37 26.18 29.69 11.57
C GLY A 37 25.13 28.58 11.52
N TYR A 38 25.27 27.71 10.51
CA TYR A 38 24.43 26.52 10.32
C TYR A 38 25.28 25.25 10.21
N ILE A 39 24.64 24.12 10.43
CA ILE A 39 25.15 22.78 10.20
C ILE A 39 24.11 22.02 9.37
N CYS A 40 24.56 21.31 8.35
CA CYS A 40 23.71 20.42 7.57
C CYS A 40 23.84 18.99 8.08
N ASP A 41 22.72 18.38 8.46
CA ASP A 41 22.64 16.94 8.67
C ASP A 41 22.43 16.27 7.32
N CYS A 42 23.50 15.70 6.81
CA CYS A 42 23.48 15.07 5.50
C CYS A 42 22.82 13.70 5.55
N PRO A 43 21.91 13.39 4.61
CA PRO A 43 21.34 12.07 4.48
C PRO A 43 22.41 11.05 4.10
N VAL A 44 22.10 9.78 4.38
CA VAL A 44 22.97 8.64 4.05
C VAL A 44 23.37 8.72 2.58
N GLY A 45 24.66 8.54 2.31
CA GLY A 45 25.24 8.62 0.98
C GLY A 45 25.77 10.01 0.61
N THR A 46 25.46 11.06 1.37
CA THR A 46 25.99 12.42 1.12
C THR A 46 26.88 12.93 2.25
N THR A 47 27.84 13.80 1.91
CA THR A 47 28.73 14.49 2.84
C THR A 47 29.11 15.88 2.32
N GLY A 48 29.97 16.60 3.02
CA GLY A 48 30.32 17.99 2.72
C GLY A 48 29.59 18.99 3.63
N THR A 49 29.91 20.28 3.48
CA THR A 49 29.33 21.33 4.34
C THR A 49 27.85 21.54 4.06
N ASN A 50 27.44 21.34 2.81
CA ASN A 50 26.08 21.50 2.31
C ASN A 50 25.51 20.18 1.76
N CYS A 51 26.10 19.03 2.10
CA CYS A 51 25.70 17.71 1.59
C CYS A 51 25.85 17.58 0.06
N GLU A 52 26.87 18.24 -0.49
CA GLU A 52 27.17 18.31 -1.92
C GLU A 52 28.09 17.20 -2.44
N ILE A 53 28.72 16.43 -1.55
CA ILE A 53 29.69 15.39 -1.88
C ILE A 53 29.03 14.03 -1.80
N ASP A 54 29.22 13.22 -2.84
CA ASP A 54 28.77 11.83 -2.88
C ASP A 54 29.78 10.95 -2.13
N SER A 55 29.28 10.24 -1.13
CA SER A 55 30.09 9.39 -0.24
C SER A 55 29.79 7.91 -0.37
N LEU A 56 28.74 7.54 -1.12
CA LEU A 56 28.33 6.16 -1.30
C LEU A 56 27.83 5.97 -2.73
N ASN A 57 28.43 5.04 -3.46
CA ASN A 57 27.86 4.59 -4.72
C ASN A 57 26.83 3.49 -4.45
N GLU A 58 25.54 3.81 -4.53
CA GLU A 58 24.45 2.89 -4.22
C GLU A 58 24.31 1.76 -5.25
N CYS A 59 24.84 1.94 -6.47
CA CYS A 59 24.84 0.91 -7.50
C CYS A 59 25.69 -0.32 -7.16
N ASN A 60 26.68 -0.18 -6.27
CA ASN A 60 27.52 -1.31 -5.83
C ASN A 60 26.74 -2.43 -5.15
N SER A 61 25.57 -2.13 -4.57
CA SER A 61 24.69 -3.12 -3.95
C SER A 61 23.79 -3.85 -4.95
N ASN A 62 23.91 -3.57 -6.25
CA ASN A 62 23.05 -4.07 -7.33
C ASN A 62 21.54 -3.88 -7.01
N PRO A 63 21.08 -2.64 -6.76
CA PRO A 63 19.71 -2.41 -6.31
C PRO A 63 18.66 -2.61 -7.41
N CYS A 64 19.02 -2.47 -8.68
CA CYS A 64 18.12 -2.66 -9.81
C CYS A 64 17.85 -4.16 -10.01
N GLN A 65 16.58 -4.55 -9.93
CA GLN A 65 16.14 -5.91 -10.21
C GLN A 65 16.23 -6.17 -11.71
N HIS A 66 16.57 -7.41 -12.05
CA HIS A 66 16.83 -7.92 -13.39
C HIS A 66 18.24 -7.68 -13.94
N PRO A 67 18.82 -8.68 -14.63
CA PRO A 67 20.19 -8.58 -15.17
C PRO A 67 20.30 -7.54 -16.30
N ASP A 68 19.20 -7.24 -16.98
CA ASP A 68 19.14 -6.28 -18.09
C ASP A 68 18.87 -4.84 -17.62
N ALA A 69 18.72 -4.61 -16.31
CA ALA A 69 18.53 -3.28 -15.76
C ALA A 69 19.87 -2.56 -15.58
N ILE A 70 19.93 -1.28 -15.94
CA ILE A 70 21.15 -0.46 -15.83
C ILE A 70 21.04 0.41 -14.58
N CYS A 71 21.99 0.32 -13.66
CA CYS A 71 22.10 1.22 -12.52
C CYS A 71 22.97 2.43 -12.87
N GLN A 72 22.48 3.62 -12.56
CA GLN A 72 23.22 4.87 -12.64
C GLN A 72 23.26 5.55 -11.27
N ASP A 73 24.47 5.69 -10.76
CA ASP A 73 24.77 6.37 -9.50
C ASP A 73 24.39 7.85 -9.53
N LYS A 74 23.89 8.37 -8.41
CA LYS A 74 23.57 9.76 -8.18
C LYS A 74 23.99 10.17 -6.78
N LEU A 75 24.15 11.47 -6.60
CA LEU A 75 24.49 12.04 -5.31
C LEU A 75 23.41 11.71 -4.25
N GLY A 76 23.71 10.75 -3.37
CA GLY A 76 22.81 10.28 -2.32
C GLY A 76 21.59 9.46 -2.78
N ASP A 77 21.59 8.98 -4.04
CA ASP A 77 20.54 8.09 -4.56
C ASP A 77 21.04 7.36 -5.82
N TYR A 78 20.21 6.53 -6.43
CA TYR A 78 20.50 5.90 -7.71
C TYR A 78 19.28 5.88 -8.61
N LEU A 79 19.54 5.67 -9.89
CA LEU A 79 18.51 5.48 -10.91
C LEU A 79 18.69 4.11 -11.55
N CYS A 80 17.58 3.36 -11.63
CA CYS A 80 17.53 2.15 -12.44
C CYS A 80 16.93 2.46 -13.80
N TYR A 81 17.44 1.86 -14.87
CA TYR A 81 16.77 1.83 -16.17
C TYR A 81 16.23 0.42 -16.38
N CYS A 82 14.92 0.31 -16.33
CA CYS A 82 14.19 -0.94 -16.34
C CYS A 82 14.02 -1.50 -17.75
N PRO A 83 14.11 -2.83 -17.90
CA PRO A 83 13.79 -3.50 -19.15
C PRO A 83 12.28 -3.39 -19.48
N PRO A 84 11.89 -3.67 -20.73
CA PRO A 84 10.49 -3.73 -21.12
C PRO A 84 9.70 -4.65 -20.20
N LYS A 85 8.46 -4.27 -19.92
CA LYS A 85 7.53 -4.89 -18.99
C LYS A 85 7.85 -4.72 -17.50
N PHE A 86 8.87 -3.95 -17.14
CA PHE A 86 9.23 -3.68 -15.75
C PHE A 86 9.27 -2.18 -15.45
N THR A 87 8.87 -1.81 -14.24
CA THR A 87 8.77 -0.45 -13.71
C THR A 87 9.04 -0.46 -12.20
N GLY A 88 9.02 0.70 -11.53
CA GLY A 88 9.37 0.84 -10.11
C GLY A 88 10.76 1.43 -9.93
N LYS A 89 11.11 1.85 -8.69
CA LYS A 89 12.40 2.50 -8.42
C LYS A 89 13.55 1.54 -8.74
N ASN A 90 13.33 0.26 -8.50
CA ASN A 90 14.27 -0.83 -8.62
C ASN A 90 13.83 -1.84 -9.70
N CYS A 91 12.91 -1.49 -10.58
CA CYS A 91 12.37 -2.39 -11.61
C CYS A 91 11.60 -3.63 -11.07
N GLU A 92 11.07 -3.51 -9.86
CA GLU A 92 10.37 -4.57 -9.11
C GLU A 92 8.92 -4.81 -9.55
N VAL A 93 8.32 -3.87 -10.30
CA VAL A 93 6.92 -3.92 -10.70
C VAL A 93 6.78 -4.41 -12.14
N TYR A 94 6.13 -5.57 -12.32
CA TYR A 94 5.79 -6.10 -13.64
C TYR A 94 4.53 -5.42 -14.21
N ASP A 95 4.67 -4.79 -15.38
CA ASP A 95 3.57 -4.23 -16.17
C ASP A 95 3.72 -4.70 -17.63
N ARG A 96 2.85 -5.59 -18.07
CA ARG A 96 2.88 -6.19 -19.43
C ARG A 96 2.91 -5.17 -20.56
N ASN A 97 2.41 -3.95 -20.35
CA ASN A 97 2.34 -2.88 -21.35
C ASN A 97 3.47 -1.86 -21.24
N SER A 98 4.34 -1.97 -20.23
CA SER A 98 5.45 -1.04 -20.06
C SER A 98 6.53 -1.24 -21.14
N ALA A 99 6.97 -0.14 -21.74
CA ALA A 99 8.13 -0.11 -22.64
C ALA A 99 9.47 -0.16 -21.88
N GLY A 100 9.46 -0.17 -20.54
CA GLY A 100 10.64 0.02 -19.70
C GLY A 100 11.05 1.50 -19.63
N GLY A 101 12.30 1.75 -19.26
CA GLY A 101 12.87 3.10 -19.16
C GLY A 101 13.27 3.47 -17.73
N LEU A 102 13.31 4.78 -17.41
CA LEU A 102 13.77 5.24 -16.10
C LEU A 102 12.83 4.73 -14.99
N GLY A 103 13.38 3.90 -14.11
CA GLY A 103 12.79 3.45 -12.86
C GLY A 103 12.50 4.64 -11.98
N ARG A 104 11.22 5.00 -11.90
CA ARG A 104 10.73 5.98 -10.96
C ARG A 104 10.06 5.22 -9.82
N PRO A 105 10.17 5.68 -8.57
CA PRO A 105 9.20 5.26 -7.56
C PRO A 105 7.84 5.48 -8.21
N GLY A 106 7.06 4.41 -8.36
CA GLY A 106 5.74 4.53 -8.94
C GLY A 106 5.06 5.69 -8.21
N ASN A 107 4.53 6.66 -8.95
CA ASN A 107 3.59 7.60 -8.34
C ASN A 107 2.59 6.68 -7.62
N PRO A 108 2.46 6.73 -6.27
CA PRO A 108 1.57 5.82 -5.57
C PRO A 108 0.28 5.85 -6.35
N ARG A 109 -0.11 4.71 -6.94
CA ARG A 109 -1.36 4.58 -7.69
C ARG A 109 -2.38 5.36 -6.88
N ALA A 110 -2.90 6.45 -7.44
CA ALA A 110 -3.62 7.51 -6.74
C ALA A 110 -4.13 7.01 -5.39
N ASP A 111 -3.37 7.31 -4.34
CA ASP A 111 -3.47 6.76 -2.98
C ASP A 111 -4.71 5.89 -2.81
N ILE A 112 -4.58 4.57 -2.85
CA ILE A 112 -5.69 3.61 -2.78
C ILE A 112 -6.65 3.98 -1.62
N ASN A 113 -6.12 4.52 -0.53
CA ASN A 113 -6.88 5.07 0.60
C ASN A 113 -7.80 6.23 0.22
N THR A 114 -7.39 7.11 -0.70
CA THR A 114 -8.23 8.20 -1.23
C THR A 114 -9.32 7.72 -2.18
N TYR A 115 -9.10 6.65 -2.94
CA TYR A 115 -10.15 6.04 -3.77
C TYR A 115 -11.20 5.38 -2.86
N TYR A 116 -10.79 4.54 -1.91
CA TYR A 116 -11.69 3.90 -0.97
C TYR A 116 -12.40 4.92 -0.07
N ALA A 117 -11.72 5.98 0.40
CA ALA A 117 -12.37 7.04 1.18
C ALA A 117 -13.44 7.79 0.35
N LYS A 118 -13.17 8.05 -0.94
CA LYS A 118 -14.15 8.69 -1.84
C LYS A 118 -15.32 7.76 -2.17
N ASP A 119 -15.05 6.47 -2.36
CA ASP A 119 -16.09 5.48 -2.62
C ASP A 119 -16.97 5.28 -1.38
N LEU A 120 -16.37 5.19 -0.19
CA LEU A 120 -17.09 5.10 1.08
C LEU A 120 -17.98 6.32 1.33
N GLU A 121 -17.50 7.52 1.04
CA GLU A 121 -18.30 8.75 1.15
C GLU A 121 -19.48 8.74 0.16
N LYS A 122 -19.26 8.29 -1.07
CA LYS A 122 -20.33 8.13 -2.06
C LYS A 122 -21.38 7.11 -1.61
N GLN A 123 -20.95 5.97 -1.07
CA GLN A 123 -21.85 4.95 -0.53
C GLN A 123 -22.67 5.49 0.66
N ARG A 124 -22.05 6.25 1.58
CA ARG A 124 -22.76 6.93 2.68
C ARG A 124 -23.85 7.86 2.17
N GLN A 125 -23.56 8.65 1.14
CA GLN A 125 -24.54 9.53 0.52
C GLN A 125 -25.68 8.75 -0.15
N GLN A 126 -25.38 7.60 -0.76
CA GLN A 126 -26.39 6.70 -1.30
C GLN A 126 -27.29 6.13 -0.20
N CYS A 127 -26.75 5.70 0.94
CA CYS A 127 -27.55 5.24 2.09
C CYS A 127 -28.57 6.29 2.53
N LEU A 128 -28.14 7.55 2.62
CA LEU A 128 -29.01 8.68 2.98
C LEU A 128 -30.07 8.94 1.91
N LYS A 129 -29.68 8.89 0.62
CA LYS A 129 -30.61 9.07 -0.51
C LYS A 129 -31.71 8.00 -0.56
N HIS A 130 -31.36 6.75 -0.23
CA HIS A 130 -32.29 5.61 -0.25
C HIS A 130 -33.09 5.46 1.05
N ASN A 131 -32.93 6.38 2.01
CA ASN A 131 -33.57 6.35 3.33
C ASN A 131 -33.28 5.05 4.10
N CYS A 132 -32.10 4.45 3.90
CA CYS A 132 -31.67 3.23 4.60
C CYS A 132 -31.75 3.32 6.15
N PRO A 133 -31.53 4.48 6.80
CA PRO A 133 -31.71 4.58 8.25
C PRO A 133 -33.13 4.29 8.78
N MET A 134 -34.16 4.37 7.93
CA MET A 134 -35.55 4.00 8.30
C MET A 134 -35.89 2.54 7.95
N LYS A 135 -35.03 1.89 7.16
CA LYS A 135 -35.20 0.50 6.70
C LYS A 135 -34.41 -0.49 7.55
N ARG A 136 -33.26 -0.10 8.08
CA ARG A 136 -32.41 -0.93 8.97
C ARG A 136 -33.17 -1.58 10.14
N GLY A 137 -32.87 -2.84 10.41
CA GLY A 137 -33.37 -3.62 11.55
C GLY A 137 -34.85 -4.02 11.44
N ASN A 138 -35.39 -4.11 10.23
CA ASN A 138 -36.77 -4.50 9.94
C ASN A 138 -36.91 -6.00 9.57
N PHE A 139 -35.81 -6.78 9.61
CA PHE A 139 -35.73 -8.19 9.21
C PHE A 139 -36.03 -8.47 7.72
N LYS A 140 -35.96 -7.45 6.88
CA LYS A 140 -36.13 -7.53 5.44
C LYS A 140 -34.91 -6.91 4.79
N CYS A 141 -34.11 -7.74 4.12
CA CYS A 141 -32.97 -7.23 3.36
C CYS A 141 -33.44 -6.33 2.20
N ASP A 142 -33.24 -5.02 2.33
CA ASP A 142 -33.38 -4.06 1.25
C ASP A 142 -32.04 -3.96 0.49
N GLU A 143 -31.99 -4.54 -0.72
CA GLU A 143 -30.75 -4.69 -1.51
C GLU A 143 -30.03 -3.36 -1.77
N GLU A 144 -30.78 -2.26 -1.92
CA GLU A 144 -30.20 -0.92 -2.09
C GLU A 144 -29.47 -0.40 -0.83
N CYS A 145 -29.73 -1.02 0.32
CA CYS A 145 -29.11 -0.73 1.61
C CYS A 145 -28.07 -1.81 2.00
N ASN A 146 -27.86 -2.83 1.17
CA ASN A 146 -26.88 -3.88 1.37
C ASN A 146 -25.46 -3.43 0.99
N THR A 147 -24.97 -2.38 1.64
CA THR A 147 -23.60 -1.90 1.49
C THR A 147 -22.95 -1.77 2.86
N TYR A 148 -21.63 -1.86 2.91
CA TYR A 148 -20.87 -1.65 4.15
C TYR A 148 -21.17 -0.29 4.79
N ALA A 149 -21.29 0.77 3.97
CA ALA A 149 -21.61 2.11 4.44
C ALA A 149 -23.00 2.25 5.11
N CYS A 150 -23.92 1.31 4.84
CA CYS A 150 -25.24 1.25 5.46
C CYS A 150 -25.34 0.14 6.53
N ASP A 151 -24.22 -0.40 7.00
CA ASP A 151 -24.15 -1.53 7.92
C ASP A 151 -24.93 -2.76 7.42
N PHE A 152 -24.91 -3.03 6.10
CA PHE A 152 -25.64 -4.14 5.48
C PHE A 152 -27.13 -4.15 5.82
N ASP A 153 -27.77 -2.98 5.69
CA ASP A 153 -29.16 -2.73 6.09
C ASP A 153 -29.41 -2.99 7.58
N GLY A 154 -28.51 -2.53 8.44
CA GLY A 154 -28.57 -2.82 9.88
C GLY A 154 -28.41 -4.30 10.21
N ASN A 155 -27.66 -5.02 9.38
CA ASN A 155 -27.46 -6.47 9.37
C ASN A 155 -28.65 -7.29 8.86
N ASP A 156 -29.74 -6.69 8.38
CA ASP A 156 -30.86 -7.46 7.80
C ASP A 156 -30.43 -8.28 6.57
N CYS A 157 -29.41 -7.81 5.84
CA CYS A 157 -28.82 -8.50 4.69
C CYS A 157 -27.64 -9.42 5.05
N SER A 158 -27.14 -9.37 6.28
CA SER A 158 -26.04 -10.22 6.77
C SER A 158 -26.50 -11.25 7.79
N LEU A 159 -27.77 -11.69 7.68
CA LEU A 159 -28.41 -12.63 8.61
C LEU A 159 -28.45 -12.15 10.08
N GLY A 160 -28.36 -10.84 10.31
CA GLY A 160 -28.33 -10.22 11.63
C GLY A 160 -26.97 -10.29 12.33
N ILE A 161 -25.90 -10.67 11.63
CA ILE A 161 -24.59 -10.93 12.21
C ILE A 161 -23.57 -9.99 11.56
N ASN A 162 -22.76 -9.32 12.37
CA ASN A 162 -21.53 -8.69 11.89
C ASN A 162 -20.44 -9.79 11.82
N PRO A 163 -19.97 -10.18 10.63
CA PRO A 163 -19.02 -11.29 10.48
C PRO A 163 -17.68 -11.06 11.20
N TRP A 164 -17.32 -9.79 11.44
CA TRP A 164 -16.10 -9.39 12.15
C TRP A 164 -16.35 -9.00 13.61
N ALA A 165 -17.54 -9.26 14.18
CA ALA A 165 -17.85 -8.91 15.56
C ALA A 165 -16.86 -9.49 16.58
N ASN A 166 -16.31 -10.67 16.27
CA ASN A 166 -15.35 -11.37 17.13
C ASN A 166 -13.89 -11.11 16.73
N CYS A 167 -13.63 -10.36 15.66
CA CYS A 167 -12.29 -10.08 15.17
C CYS A 167 -11.59 -9.07 16.08
N THR A 168 -10.47 -9.47 16.67
CA THR A 168 -9.67 -8.64 17.61
C THR A 168 -8.35 -8.17 17.02
N ALA A 169 -8.19 -8.22 15.71
CA ALA A 169 -6.96 -7.82 15.04
C ALA A 169 -6.65 -6.33 15.30
N PRO A 170 -5.36 -5.93 15.34
CA PRO A 170 -4.94 -4.54 15.51
C PRO A 170 -5.31 -3.65 14.31
N ILE A 171 -5.56 -4.26 13.15
CA ILE A 171 -6.01 -3.60 11.93
C ILE A 171 -7.48 -3.96 11.63
N LYS A 172 -8.11 -3.15 10.80
CA LYS A 172 -9.49 -3.35 10.37
C LYS A 172 -9.56 -4.43 9.28
N CYS A 173 -9.73 -5.68 9.67
CA CYS A 173 -9.66 -6.80 8.74
C CYS A 173 -10.68 -6.77 7.59
N TRP A 174 -11.81 -6.09 7.75
CA TRP A 174 -12.77 -5.92 6.64
C TRP A 174 -12.25 -5.00 5.52
N GLU A 175 -11.21 -4.18 5.77
CA GLU A 175 -10.61 -3.30 4.74
C GLU A 175 -9.59 -4.05 3.86
N VAL A 176 -9.05 -5.17 4.35
CA VAL A 176 -8.02 -5.97 3.68
C VAL A 176 -8.49 -7.38 3.30
N PHE A 177 -9.71 -7.75 3.69
CA PHE A 177 -10.29 -9.06 3.39
C PHE A 177 -10.42 -9.33 1.88
N MET A 178 -9.82 -10.41 1.38
CA MET A 178 -9.81 -10.82 -0.03
C MET A 178 -9.17 -9.77 -0.97
N ASP A 179 -8.16 -9.05 -0.51
CA ASP A 179 -7.43 -8.06 -1.31
C ASP A 179 -6.23 -8.67 -2.07
N GLY A 180 -5.91 -9.95 -1.81
CA GLY A 180 -4.81 -10.71 -2.42
C GLY A 180 -3.45 -10.49 -1.75
N VAL A 181 -3.37 -9.74 -0.65
CA VAL A 181 -2.19 -9.56 0.19
C VAL A 181 -2.41 -10.31 1.50
N CYS A 182 -1.48 -11.19 1.86
CA CYS A 182 -1.60 -11.89 3.13
C CYS A 182 -1.34 -10.94 4.32
N ASN A 183 -2.39 -10.65 5.08
CA ASN A 183 -2.36 -9.95 6.36
C ASN A 183 -2.48 -10.95 7.52
N GLU A 184 -1.33 -11.35 8.07
CA GLU A 184 -1.25 -12.34 9.16
C GLU A 184 -2.06 -11.94 10.42
N ASP A 185 -2.19 -10.64 10.69
CA ASP A 185 -3.03 -10.11 11.78
C ASP A 185 -4.52 -10.47 11.61
N CYS A 186 -4.97 -10.62 10.36
CA CYS A 186 -6.34 -10.99 9.97
C CYS A 186 -6.50 -12.47 9.63
N ASN A 187 -5.39 -13.23 9.54
CA ASN A 187 -5.36 -14.64 9.21
C ASN A 187 -5.70 -15.54 10.42
N ASN A 188 -6.89 -15.36 10.96
CA ASN A 188 -7.40 -16.16 12.07
C ASN A 188 -8.91 -16.40 11.91
N PRO A 189 -9.48 -17.42 12.58
CA PRO A 189 -10.89 -17.78 12.43
C PRO A 189 -11.86 -16.64 12.75
N GLN A 190 -11.52 -15.79 13.73
CA GLN A 190 -12.36 -14.68 14.17
C GLN A 190 -12.42 -13.52 13.16
N CYS A 191 -11.38 -13.40 12.34
CA CYS A 191 -11.23 -12.40 11.28
C CYS A 191 -11.41 -13.03 9.88
N LEU A 192 -12.00 -14.23 9.82
CA LEU A 192 -12.34 -14.95 8.59
C LEU A 192 -11.13 -15.32 7.71
N PHE A 193 -10.01 -15.64 8.34
CA PHE A 193 -8.76 -16.07 7.67
C PHE A 193 -8.29 -15.12 6.59
N ASP A 194 -8.49 -13.82 6.79
CA ASP A 194 -8.09 -12.79 5.83
C ASP A 194 -8.61 -13.06 4.41
N GLY A 195 -9.84 -13.58 4.31
CA GLY A 195 -10.41 -13.91 3.00
C GLY A 195 -9.71 -15.04 2.26
N LYS A 196 -8.82 -15.78 2.94
CA LYS A 196 -7.91 -16.79 2.39
C LYS A 196 -6.76 -16.20 1.56
N ASP A 197 -6.44 -14.91 1.69
CA ASP A 197 -5.28 -14.31 1.01
C ASP A 197 -3.94 -14.88 1.49
N CYS A 198 -3.91 -15.44 2.71
CA CYS A 198 -2.77 -16.16 3.26
C CYS A 198 -2.73 -17.66 2.91
N GLU A 199 -3.79 -18.22 2.34
CA GLU A 199 -3.73 -19.59 1.84
C GLU A 199 -2.80 -19.61 0.62
N LYS A 200 -1.77 -20.46 0.66
CA LYS A 200 -0.98 -20.73 -0.54
C LYS A 200 -1.95 -21.20 -1.61
N LEU A 201 -1.96 -20.51 -2.77
CA LEU A 201 -2.67 -20.95 -3.95
C LEU A 201 -2.28 -22.40 -4.25
N LEU A 202 -3.14 -23.34 -3.84
CA LEU A 202 -3.01 -24.73 -4.25
C LEU A 202 -3.15 -24.73 -5.77
N GLN A 203 -2.24 -25.45 -6.43
CA GLN A 203 -2.40 -25.66 -7.87
C GLN A 203 -3.77 -26.32 -8.08
N PRO A 204 -4.49 -26.04 -9.18
CA PRO A 204 -5.73 -26.74 -9.47
C PRO A 204 -5.48 -28.26 -9.49
N CYS A 205 -6.46 -29.05 -9.02
CA CYS A 205 -6.41 -30.51 -9.08
C CYS A 205 -5.95 -30.95 -10.47
N ASN A 206 -5.08 -31.96 -10.53
CA ASN A 206 -4.49 -32.40 -11.79
C ASN A 206 -5.60 -32.67 -12.83
N PRO A 207 -5.61 -31.99 -14.00
CA PRO A 207 -6.71 -32.07 -14.97
C PRO A 207 -7.01 -33.49 -15.48
N ILE A 208 -6.03 -34.39 -15.43
CA ILE A 208 -6.19 -35.79 -15.82
C ILE A 208 -7.03 -36.55 -14.78
N TYR A 209 -6.87 -36.22 -13.49
CA TYR A 209 -7.53 -36.89 -12.38
C TYR A 209 -8.76 -36.12 -11.88
N ASP A 210 -8.92 -34.85 -12.22
CA ASP A 210 -10.04 -33.99 -11.79
C ASP A 210 -11.42 -34.65 -12.06
N ALA A 211 -11.63 -35.16 -13.28
CA ALA A 211 -12.87 -35.85 -13.63
C ALA A 211 -13.09 -37.14 -12.83
N TYR A 212 -12.02 -37.87 -12.48
CA TYR A 212 -12.10 -39.08 -11.65
C TYR A 212 -12.43 -38.72 -10.21
N CYS A 213 -11.73 -37.73 -9.65
CA CYS A 213 -11.93 -37.27 -8.28
C CYS A 213 -13.33 -36.70 -8.05
N GLN A 214 -13.89 -35.97 -9.02
CA GLN A 214 -15.27 -35.47 -8.95
C GLN A 214 -16.31 -36.61 -8.90
N GLN A 215 -16.11 -37.70 -9.64
CA GLN A 215 -17.03 -38.84 -9.65
C GLN A 215 -16.93 -39.74 -8.41
N HIS A 216 -15.83 -39.63 -7.67
CA HIS A 216 -15.56 -40.46 -6.48
C HIS A 216 -15.46 -39.64 -5.19
N TYR A 217 -15.77 -38.35 -5.25
CA TYR A 217 -15.86 -37.49 -4.08
C TYR A 217 -16.98 -37.95 -3.14
N ALA A 218 -16.64 -38.16 -1.87
CA ALA A 218 -17.58 -38.53 -0.80
C ALA A 218 -18.46 -39.77 -1.09
N ASN A 219 -17.98 -40.70 -1.93
CA ASN A 219 -18.71 -41.91 -2.30
C ASN A 219 -18.61 -43.06 -1.26
N GLY A 220 -17.90 -42.84 -0.14
CA GLY A 220 -17.67 -43.83 0.91
C GLY A 220 -16.49 -44.79 0.66
N HIS A 221 -15.73 -44.60 -0.42
CA HIS A 221 -14.50 -45.32 -0.73
C HIS A 221 -13.29 -44.38 -0.64
N CYS A 222 -12.12 -44.94 -0.33
CA CYS A 222 -10.88 -44.17 -0.20
C CYS A 222 -10.10 -44.20 -1.52
N ASP A 223 -9.99 -43.05 -2.16
CA ASP A 223 -9.24 -42.85 -3.39
C ASP A 223 -7.96 -42.04 -3.11
N TYR A 224 -6.82 -42.75 -2.97
CA TYR A 224 -5.53 -42.12 -2.60
C TYR A 224 -5.06 -41.03 -3.58
N GLY A 225 -5.43 -41.14 -4.86
CA GLY A 225 -5.08 -40.14 -5.88
C GLY A 225 -5.85 -38.82 -5.77
N CYS A 226 -6.90 -38.79 -4.95
CA CYS A 226 -7.79 -37.64 -4.73
C CYS A 226 -7.73 -37.15 -3.26
N ASN A 227 -6.72 -37.58 -2.51
CA ASN A 227 -6.61 -37.28 -1.07
C ASN A 227 -5.45 -36.29 -0.84
N ASN A 228 -5.57 -35.05 -1.33
CA ASN A 228 -4.44 -34.14 -1.34
C ASN A 228 -4.73 -32.63 -1.27
N ALA A 229 -5.76 -32.09 -0.65
CA ALA A 229 -5.96 -30.62 -0.53
C ALA A 229 -6.24 -29.86 -1.84
N GLU A 230 -5.49 -30.05 -2.95
CA GLU A 230 -5.91 -29.55 -4.28
C GLU A 230 -7.06 -30.37 -4.88
N CYS A 231 -7.13 -31.65 -4.51
CA CYS A 231 -8.19 -32.62 -4.70
C CYS A 231 -8.59 -33.17 -3.29
#